data_AF-A0A3C0RCG5-F1
#
_entry.id   AF-A0A3C0RCG5-F1
#
_cell.length_a   1.000
_cell.length_b   1.000
_cell.length_c   1.000
_cell.angle_alpha   90.00
_cell.angle_beta   90.00
_cell.angle_gamma   90.00
#
_symmetry.space_group_name_H-M   'P 1'
#
loop_
_entity.id
_entity.type
_entity.pdbx_description
1 polymer ?
#
loop_
_entity_poly.entity_id
_entity_poly.type
_entity_poly.pdbx_seq_one_letter_code
_entity_poly.pdbx_strand_id
1 'polypeptide(L)'
;MRLSVKHIILTMLLLGAAFFKEAEAQEFIPQRDTVYAYINAEGDTVPQYVLPEVTVYTKLTPAQRKYWAEWTRLRNAVYVTYPYAKAASRIMNEINVKLAGVTDKAERRRIIRAREKELKKEFTDKLTSLSVYQGKVLMKLIYRETGAHCFEIIKEYKGSFTASFWQG
;
A
#
# COMPACT_ATOMS: atom_id res chain seq x y z
N MET A 1 39.42 -51.86 10.01
CA MET A 1 38.25 -52.66 9.57
C MET A 1 38.21 -52.65 8.06
N ARG A 2 38.44 -53.79 7.39
CA ARG A 2 38.31 -53.91 5.92
C ARG A 2 36.84 -54.14 5.59
N LEU A 3 36.15 -53.14 5.05
CA LEU A 3 34.79 -53.36 4.53
C LEU A 3 34.88 -54.32 3.34
N SER A 4 34.24 -55.48 3.46
CA SER A 4 34.15 -56.46 2.37
C SER A 4 33.23 -55.93 1.27
N VAL A 5 33.57 -56.16 0.00
CA VAL A 5 32.85 -55.68 -1.20
C VAL A 5 31.34 -55.97 -1.13
N LYS A 6 30.95 -57.08 -0.50
CA LYS A 6 29.54 -57.45 -0.26
C LYS A 6 28.78 -56.43 0.57
N HIS A 7 29.44 -55.79 1.55
CA HIS A 7 28.83 -54.76 2.39
C HIS A 7 28.64 -53.44 1.62
N ILE A 8 29.58 -53.13 0.71
CA ILE A 8 29.47 -51.94 -0.16
C ILE A 8 28.33 -52.10 -1.15
N ILE A 9 28.18 -53.30 -1.74
CA ILE A 9 27.06 -53.59 -2.65
C ILE A 9 25.73 -53.53 -1.91
N LEU A 10 25.66 -54.08 -0.69
CA LEU A 10 24.45 -54.06 0.12
C LEU A 10 24.04 -52.65 0.55
N THR A 11 25.01 -51.80 0.94
CA THR A 11 24.71 -50.40 1.28
C THR A 11 24.29 -49.59 0.06
N MET A 12 24.88 -49.85 -1.11
CA MET A 12 24.47 -49.19 -2.36
C MET A 12 23.05 -49.57 -2.78
N LEU A 13 22.67 -50.84 -2.59
CA LEU A 13 21.32 -51.34 -2.90
C LEU A 13 20.27 -50.78 -1.94
N LEU A 14 20.59 -50.67 -0.65
CA LEU A 14 19.74 -50.04 0.36
C LEU A 14 19.57 -48.53 0.13
N LEU A 15 20.60 -47.84 -0.35
CA LEU A 15 20.49 -46.42 -0.70
C LEU A 15 19.60 -46.22 -1.94
N GLY A 16 19.70 -47.09 -2.95
CA GLY A 16 18.90 -47.02 -4.17
C GLY A 16 17.39 -47.20 -3.92
N ALA A 17 17.02 -48.07 -2.98
CA ALA A 17 15.62 -48.27 -2.61
C ALA A 17 15.00 -47.05 -1.89
N ALA A 18 15.80 -46.26 -1.18
CA ALA A 18 15.34 -45.06 -0.47
C ALA A 18 15.00 -43.87 -1.39
N PHE A 19 15.36 -43.93 -2.68
CA PHE A 19 15.08 -42.89 -3.68
C PHE A 19 13.89 -43.20 -4.60
N PHE A 20 13.21 -44.34 -4.43
CA PHE A 20 11.92 -44.58 -5.09
C PHE A 20 10.82 -43.79 -4.37
N LYS A 21 10.65 -42.53 -4.75
CA LYS A 21 9.40 -41.82 -4.50
C LYS A 21 8.42 -42.17 -5.60
N GLU A 22 7.26 -42.73 -5.24
CA GLU A 22 6.12 -42.80 -6.14
C GLU A 22 5.76 -41.38 -6.56
N ALA A 23 5.72 -41.15 -7.88
CA ALA A 23 5.25 -39.89 -8.43
C ALA A 23 3.73 -39.88 -8.32
N GLU A 24 3.20 -39.23 -7.28
CA GLU A 24 1.78 -38.94 -7.22
C GLU A 24 1.44 -37.97 -8.36
N ALA A 25 0.68 -38.45 -9.34
CA ALA A 25 0.04 -37.58 -10.32
C ALA A 25 -0.99 -36.73 -9.57
N GLN A 26 -0.92 -35.41 -9.74
CA GLN A 26 -1.85 -34.49 -9.13
C GLN A 26 -3.26 -34.81 -9.63
N GLU A 27 -4.15 -35.21 -8.74
CA GLU A 27 -5.53 -35.52 -9.09
C GLU A 27 -6.21 -34.22 -9.55
N PHE A 28 -6.39 -34.05 -10.86
CA PHE A 28 -7.17 -32.95 -11.42
C PHE A 28 -8.63 -33.23 -11.11
N ILE A 29 -9.12 -32.69 -9.99
CA ILE A 29 -10.56 -32.65 -9.71
C ILE A 29 -11.11 -31.50 -10.55
N PRO A 30 -11.88 -31.75 -11.63
CA PRO A 30 -12.57 -30.67 -12.32
C PRO A 30 -13.52 -30.04 -11.29
N GLN A 31 -13.26 -28.79 -10.92
CA GLN A 31 -14.22 -27.96 -10.20
C GLN A 31 -15.43 -27.79 -11.12
N ARG A 32 -16.38 -28.73 -11.03
CA ARG A 32 -17.72 -28.56 -11.59
C ARG A 32 -18.40 -27.58 -10.67
N ASP A 33 -18.27 -26.29 -10.96
CA ASP A 33 -19.04 -25.23 -10.31
C ASP A 33 -20.52 -25.51 -10.58
N THR A 34 -21.14 -26.27 -9.68
CA THR A 34 -22.55 -26.63 -9.76
C THR A 34 -23.31 -25.39 -9.32
N VAL A 35 -23.70 -24.57 -10.29
CA VAL A 35 -24.51 -23.37 -10.05
C VAL A 35 -25.97 -23.80 -9.99
N TYR A 36 -26.58 -23.65 -8.83
CA TYR A 36 -28.03 -23.86 -8.68
C TYR A 36 -28.76 -22.76 -9.45
N ALA A 37 -29.80 -23.12 -10.20
CA ALA A 37 -30.60 -22.16 -10.94
C ALA A 37 -32.07 -22.22 -10.50
N TYR A 38 -32.67 -21.05 -10.36
CA TYR A 38 -34.10 -20.88 -10.18
C TYR A 38 -34.73 -20.71 -11.56
N ILE A 39 -35.81 -21.45 -11.83
CA ILE A 39 -36.60 -21.28 -13.05
C ILE A 39 -37.83 -20.44 -12.71
N ASN A 40 -37.97 -19.32 -13.41
CA ASN A 40 -39.05 -18.36 -13.21
C ASN A 40 -40.38 -18.91 -13.73
N ALA A 41 -41.50 -18.28 -13.39
CA ALA A 41 -42.83 -18.68 -13.88
C ALA A 41 -42.94 -18.62 -15.41
N GLU A 42 -42.16 -17.76 -16.08
CA GLU A 42 -42.08 -17.65 -17.53
C GLU A 42 -41.12 -18.67 -18.19
N GLY A 43 -40.41 -19.48 -17.41
CA GLY A 43 -39.46 -20.49 -17.90
C GLY A 43 -38.01 -20.01 -18.03
N ASP A 44 -37.70 -18.78 -17.62
CA ASP A 44 -36.35 -18.23 -17.64
C ASP A 44 -35.46 -18.82 -16.54
N THR A 45 -34.18 -19.06 -16.85
CA THR A 45 -33.19 -19.62 -15.90
C THR A 45 -32.38 -18.50 -15.25
N VAL A 46 -32.50 -18.32 -13.93
CA VAL A 46 -31.73 -17.33 -13.15
C VAL A 46 -30.75 -18.04 -12.21
N PRO A 47 -29.44 -17.72 -12.23
CA PRO A 47 -28.48 -18.34 -11.33
C PRO A 47 -28.73 -17.90 -9.87
N GLN A 48 -28.74 -18.86 -8.97
CA GLN A 48 -28.92 -18.66 -7.52
C GLN A 48 -27.64 -19.03 -6.79
N TYR A 49 -27.20 -18.12 -5.90
CA TYR A 49 -26.07 -18.35 -5.00
C TYR A 49 -26.57 -18.26 -3.56
N VAL A 50 -26.23 -19.26 -2.74
CA VAL A 50 -26.39 -19.15 -1.28
C VAL A 50 -25.15 -18.43 -0.76
N LEU A 51 -25.33 -17.20 -0.29
CA LEU A 51 -24.24 -16.48 0.35
C LEU A 51 -23.94 -17.12 1.72
N PRO A 52 -22.65 -17.23 2.11
CA PRO A 52 -22.30 -17.71 3.43
C PRO A 52 -22.92 -16.81 4.50
N GLU A 53 -23.41 -17.43 5.58
CA GLU A 53 -23.93 -16.70 6.73
C GLU A 53 -22.81 -15.86 7.37
N VAL A 54 -23.10 -14.59 7.67
CA VAL A 54 -22.18 -13.67 8.34
C VAL A 54 -22.75 -13.30 9.69
N THR A 55 -22.09 -13.73 10.76
CA THR A 55 -22.47 -13.36 12.13
C THR A 55 -22.18 -11.89 12.40
N VAL A 56 -23.22 -11.09 12.59
CA VAL A 56 -23.09 -9.66 12.92
C VAL A 56 -23.20 -9.48 14.44
N TYR A 57 -22.08 -9.13 15.08
CA TYR A 57 -22.08 -8.76 16.49
C TYR A 57 -22.58 -7.33 16.69
N THR A 58 -23.70 -7.16 17.40
CA THR A 58 -24.35 -5.85 17.60
C THR A 58 -23.64 -4.96 18.64
N LYS A 59 -22.84 -5.55 19.55
CA LYS A 59 -22.07 -4.82 20.57
C LYS A 59 -20.58 -4.98 20.33
N LEU A 60 -19.93 -3.89 19.97
CA LEU A 60 -18.47 -3.82 19.82
C LEU A 60 -17.80 -3.90 21.20
N THR A 61 -16.78 -4.76 21.31
CA THR A 61 -15.87 -4.76 22.46
C THR A 61 -15.14 -3.41 22.58
N PRO A 62 -14.63 -3.04 23.77
CA PRO A 62 -13.86 -1.79 23.92
C PRO A 62 -12.68 -1.69 22.94
N ALA A 63 -11.98 -2.80 22.69
CA ALA A 63 -10.88 -2.86 21.72
C ALA A 63 -11.36 -2.60 20.29
N GLN A 64 -12.48 -3.22 19.88
CA GLN A 64 -13.07 -2.99 18.57
C GLN A 64 -13.54 -1.54 18.39
N ARG A 65 -14.16 -0.94 19.42
CA ARG A 65 -14.56 0.49 19.36
C ARG A 65 -13.37 1.41 19.16
N LYS A 66 -12.27 1.18 19.89
CA LYS A 66 -11.02 1.94 19.73
C LYS A 66 -10.46 1.80 18.31
N TYR A 67 -10.38 0.56 17.81
CA TYR A 67 -9.94 0.29 16.45
C TYR A 67 -10.77 1.06 15.41
N TRP A 68 -12.09 0.99 15.50
CA TRP A 68 -12.98 1.69 14.57
C TRP A 68 -12.85 3.21 14.65
N ALA A 69 -12.63 3.77 15.84
CA ALA A 69 -12.39 5.20 16.02
C ALA A 69 -11.06 5.62 15.37
N GLU A 70 -9.98 4.87 15.58
CA GLU A 70 -8.67 5.12 14.97
C GLU A 70 -8.72 4.97 13.44
N TRP A 71 -9.36 3.91 12.95
CA TRP A 71 -9.55 3.66 11.53
C TRP A 71 -10.38 4.78 10.88
N THR A 72 -11.48 5.19 11.50
CA THR A 72 -12.33 6.28 11.01
C THR A 72 -11.57 7.60 10.96
N ARG A 73 -10.77 7.89 11.99
CA ARG A 73 -9.92 9.08 12.02
C ARG A 73 -8.88 9.08 10.90
N LEU A 74 -8.21 7.95 10.69
CA LEU A 74 -7.26 7.79 9.59
C LEU A 74 -7.95 7.95 8.24
N ARG A 75 -9.05 7.24 8.01
CA ARG A 75 -9.86 7.32 6.79
C ARG A 75 -10.25 8.75 6.47
N ASN A 76 -10.78 9.49 7.44
CA ASN A 76 -11.19 10.88 7.26
C ASN A 76 -9.98 11.78 6.93
N ALA A 77 -8.84 11.57 7.59
CA ALA A 77 -7.62 12.30 7.26
C ALA A 77 -7.12 11.99 5.84
N VAL A 78 -7.18 10.73 5.40
CA VAL A 78 -6.84 10.32 4.03
C VAL A 78 -7.76 10.99 3.02
N TYR A 79 -9.08 10.97 3.24
CA TYR A 79 -10.04 11.64 2.32
C TYR A 79 -9.74 13.12 2.13
N VAL A 80 -9.41 13.83 3.21
CA VAL A 80 -9.06 15.26 3.13
C VAL A 80 -7.73 15.46 2.45
N THR A 81 -6.73 14.60 2.70
CA THR A 81 -5.34 14.86 2.29
C THR A 81 -4.96 14.28 0.93
N TYR A 82 -5.66 13.26 0.46
CA TYR A 82 -5.31 12.54 -0.76
C TYR A 82 -5.30 13.41 -2.03
N PRO A 83 -6.29 14.31 -2.27
CA PRO A 83 -6.25 15.19 -3.44
C PRO A 83 -5.00 16.09 -3.45
N TYR A 84 -4.60 16.60 -2.29
CA TYR A 84 -3.38 17.40 -2.14
C TYR A 84 -2.13 16.57 -2.39
N ALA A 85 -2.10 15.34 -1.88
CA ALA A 85 -0.99 14.42 -2.11
C ALA A 85 -0.80 14.16 -3.61
N LYS A 86 -1.87 13.87 -4.36
CA LYS A 86 -1.78 13.62 -5.81
C LYS A 86 -1.24 14.83 -6.57
N ALA A 87 -1.72 16.03 -6.25
CA ALA A 87 -1.27 17.24 -6.91
C ALA A 87 0.20 17.55 -6.63
N ALA A 88 0.62 17.43 -5.36
CA ALA A 88 2.01 17.59 -4.96
C ALA A 88 2.92 16.55 -5.62
N SER A 89 2.49 15.28 -5.70
CA SER A 89 3.25 14.21 -6.33
C SER A 89 3.46 14.44 -7.82
N ARG A 90 2.47 14.99 -8.54
CA ARG A 90 2.62 15.36 -9.95
C ARG A 90 3.74 16.39 -10.13
N ILE A 91 3.70 17.46 -9.35
CA ILE A 91 4.67 18.55 -9.44
C ILE A 91 6.09 18.04 -9.07
N MET A 92 6.18 17.16 -8.08
CA MET A 92 7.44 16.51 -7.70
C MET A 92 8.00 15.63 -8.81
N ASN A 93 7.17 14.85 -9.47
CA ASN A 93 7.62 14.03 -10.60
C ASN A 93 8.08 14.91 -11.77
N GLU A 94 7.40 16.02 -12.06
CA GLU A 94 7.86 17.00 -13.04
C GLU A 94 9.24 17.58 -12.68
N ILE A 95 9.46 17.89 -11.40
CA ILE A 95 10.76 18.37 -10.90
C ILE A 95 11.82 17.28 -11.08
N ASN A 96 11.53 16.03 -10.67
CA ASN A 96 12.47 14.92 -10.80
C ASN A 96 12.89 14.69 -12.26
N VAL A 97 11.96 14.80 -13.20
CA VAL A 97 12.26 14.72 -14.65
C VAL A 97 13.14 15.88 -15.09
N LYS A 98 12.85 17.12 -14.67
CA LYS A 98 13.67 18.29 -15.03
C LYS A 98 15.06 18.27 -14.41
N LEU A 99 15.20 17.62 -13.26
CA LEU A 99 16.49 17.43 -12.59
C LEU A 99 17.28 16.24 -13.15
N ALA A 100 16.66 15.38 -13.97
CA ALA A 100 17.36 14.27 -14.62
C ALA A 100 18.37 14.84 -15.61
N GLY A 101 19.66 14.58 -15.36
CA GLY A 101 20.77 15.07 -16.19
C GLY A 101 21.33 16.45 -15.79
N VAL A 102 20.76 17.13 -14.79
CA VAL A 102 21.35 18.37 -14.25
C VAL A 102 22.47 18.02 -13.28
N THR A 103 23.72 18.25 -13.71
CA THR A 103 24.93 18.01 -12.92
C THR A 103 25.32 19.23 -12.07
N ASP A 104 24.97 20.44 -12.50
CA ASP A 104 25.28 21.65 -11.76
C ASP A 104 24.38 21.82 -10.52
N LYS A 105 25.04 22.02 -9.37
CA LYS A 105 24.39 22.18 -8.06
C LYS A 105 23.68 23.52 -7.94
N ALA A 106 24.16 24.58 -8.59
CA ALA A 106 23.50 25.89 -8.57
C ALA A 106 22.19 25.85 -9.36
N GLU A 107 22.23 25.28 -10.56
CA GLU A 107 21.07 25.10 -11.42
C GLU A 107 19.99 24.22 -10.78
N ARG A 108 20.39 23.08 -10.22
CA ARG A 108 19.47 22.18 -9.49
C ARG A 108 18.73 22.92 -8.37
N ARG A 109 19.43 23.76 -7.58
CA ARG A 109 18.80 24.56 -6.52
C ARG A 109 17.85 25.62 -7.06
N ARG A 110 18.17 26.23 -8.20
CA ARG A 110 17.32 27.23 -8.84
C ARG A 110 15.99 26.61 -9.30
N ILE A 111 16.04 25.45 -9.94
CA ILE A 111 14.87 24.70 -10.40
C ILE A 111 13.97 24.31 -9.23
N ILE A 112 14.55 23.77 -8.16
CA ILE A 112 13.83 23.40 -6.94
C ILE A 112 13.13 24.62 -6.32
N ARG A 113 13.86 25.72 -6.07
CA ARG A 113 13.30 26.93 -5.45
C ARG A 113 12.20 27.59 -6.27
N ALA A 114 12.33 27.60 -7.60
CA ALA A 114 11.31 28.17 -8.47
C ALA A 114 9.98 27.41 -8.33
N ARG A 115 10.04 26.08 -8.27
CA ARG A 115 8.85 25.23 -8.13
C ARG A 115 8.32 25.17 -6.70
N GLU A 116 9.17 25.26 -5.69
CA GLU A 116 8.75 25.42 -4.28
C GLU A 116 7.91 26.68 -4.07
N LYS A 117 8.25 27.79 -4.74
CA LYS A 117 7.48 29.04 -4.67
C LYS A 117 6.09 28.90 -5.29
N GLU A 118 6.01 28.19 -6.40
CA GLU A 118 4.75 27.89 -7.09
C GLU A 118 3.86 26.98 -6.22
N LEU A 119 4.44 25.90 -5.68
CA LEU A 119 3.79 24.99 -4.75
C LEU A 119 3.27 25.73 -3.50
N LYS A 120 4.10 26.65 -2.97
CA LYS A 120 3.72 27.51 -1.84
C LYS A 120 2.48 28.32 -2.20
N LYS A 121 2.46 29.01 -3.34
CA LYS A 121 1.33 29.86 -3.71
C LYS A 121 0.02 29.06 -3.88
N GLU A 122 0.09 27.88 -4.47
CA GLU A 122 -1.11 27.08 -4.78
C GLU A 122 -1.64 26.30 -3.57
N PHE A 123 -0.76 25.89 -2.65
CA PHE A 123 -1.12 24.99 -1.55
C PHE A 123 -1.05 25.63 -0.15
N THR A 124 -0.46 26.81 0.05
CA THR A 124 -0.30 27.42 1.39
C THR A 124 -1.63 27.56 2.12
N ASP A 125 -2.62 28.21 1.52
CA ASP A 125 -3.91 28.48 2.19
C ASP A 125 -4.70 27.20 2.48
N LYS A 126 -4.49 26.15 1.68
CA LYS A 126 -5.15 24.86 1.85
C LYS A 126 -4.44 24.00 2.90
N LEU A 127 -3.12 24.09 2.99
CA LEU A 127 -2.31 23.35 3.96
C LEU A 127 -2.38 23.94 5.38
N THR A 128 -2.58 25.25 5.52
CA THR A 128 -2.77 25.90 6.83
C THR A 128 -4.05 25.45 7.53
N SER A 129 -5.08 25.07 6.76
CA SER A 129 -6.33 24.53 7.30
C SER A 129 -6.21 23.11 7.88
N LEU A 130 -5.10 22.40 7.62
CA LEU A 130 -4.92 21.01 8.04
C LEU A 130 -4.46 20.90 9.50
N SER A 131 -5.09 20.00 10.24
CA SER A 131 -4.60 19.59 11.57
C SER A 131 -3.20 18.97 11.48
N VAL A 132 -2.49 18.96 12.61
CA VAL A 132 -1.17 18.31 12.75
C VAL A 132 -1.22 16.85 12.28
N TYR A 133 -2.29 16.13 12.61
CA TYR A 133 -2.45 14.74 12.21
C TYR A 133 -2.64 14.58 10.71
N GLN A 134 -3.49 15.41 10.09
CA GLN A 134 -3.67 15.42 8.63
C GLN A 134 -2.36 15.76 7.92
N GLY A 135 -1.59 16.74 8.39
CA GLY A 135 -0.27 17.05 7.82
C GLY A 135 0.69 15.86 7.86
N LYS A 136 0.68 15.06 8.94
CA LYS A 136 1.48 13.82 9.03
C LYS A 136 1.02 12.77 8.01
N VAL A 137 -0.29 12.60 7.82
CA VAL A 137 -0.85 11.65 6.83
C VAL A 137 -0.49 12.11 5.41
N LEU A 138 -0.65 13.39 5.10
CA LEU A 138 -0.28 13.99 3.82
C LEU A 138 1.18 13.70 3.46
N MET A 139 2.10 13.93 4.40
CA MET A 139 3.52 13.66 4.19
C MET A 139 3.79 12.20 3.81
N LYS A 140 3.13 11.26 4.50
CA LYS A 140 3.27 9.83 4.21
C LYS A 140 2.73 9.48 2.82
N LEU A 141 1.63 10.09 2.40
CA LEU A 141 1.06 9.87 1.07
C LEU A 141 1.98 10.40 -0.04
N ILE A 142 2.54 11.60 0.12
CA ILE A 142 3.49 12.15 -0.86
C ILE A 142 4.72 11.24 -0.96
N TYR A 143 5.31 10.85 0.17
CA TYR A 143 6.45 9.95 0.20
C TYR A 143 6.15 8.61 -0.48
N ARG A 144 4.94 8.07 -0.28
CA ARG A 144 4.51 6.83 -0.92
C ARG A 144 4.45 6.94 -2.45
N GLU A 145 4.06 8.09 -2.98
CA GLU A 145 3.89 8.28 -4.42
C GLU A 145 5.19 8.69 -5.13
N THR A 146 6.11 9.39 -4.45
CA THR A 146 7.31 9.97 -5.08
C THR A 146 8.63 9.34 -4.62
N GLY A 147 8.63 8.60 -3.51
CA GLY A 147 9.84 8.08 -2.87
C GLY A 147 10.74 9.15 -2.23
N ALA A 148 10.38 10.42 -2.33
CA ALA A 148 11.18 11.55 -1.86
C ALA A 148 10.55 12.22 -0.63
N HIS A 149 11.38 12.57 0.36
CA HIS A 149 10.93 13.29 1.54
C HIS A 149 10.70 14.77 1.22
N CYS A 150 9.44 15.19 1.11
CA CYS A 150 9.03 16.59 0.98
C CYS A 150 9.11 17.36 2.32
N PHE A 151 9.94 16.88 3.25
CA PHE A 151 9.98 17.34 4.64
C PHE A 151 10.46 18.79 4.74
N GLU A 152 11.48 19.18 3.99
CA GLU A 152 12.02 20.55 4.02
C GLU A 152 10.97 21.55 3.55
N ILE A 153 10.32 21.25 2.43
CA ILE A 153 9.24 22.03 1.82
C ILE A 153 8.09 22.23 2.82
N ILE A 154 7.55 21.16 3.41
CA ILE A 154 6.40 21.23 4.32
C ILE A 154 6.76 21.75 5.72
N LYS A 155 7.97 21.46 6.23
CA LYS A 155 8.46 21.97 7.52
C LYS A 155 8.65 23.47 7.47
N GLU A 156 9.19 24.00 6.38
CA GLU A 156 9.34 25.45 6.18
C GLU A 156 7.97 26.13 6.12
N TYR A 157 6.96 25.50 5.49
CA TYR A 157 5.59 26.01 5.48
C TYR A 157 4.95 26.12 6.87
N LYS A 158 5.15 25.15 7.76
CA LYS A 158 4.67 25.24 9.15
C LYS A 158 5.52 26.16 10.02
N GLY A 159 6.84 26.10 9.86
CA GLY A 159 7.81 26.87 10.65
C GLY A 159 7.72 28.38 10.41
N SER A 160 7.59 28.80 9.14
CA SER A 160 7.35 30.21 8.81
C SER A 160 5.99 30.73 9.32
N PHE A 161 4.97 29.88 9.43
CA PHE A 161 3.66 30.29 9.94
C PHE A 161 3.66 30.46 11.46
N THR A 162 4.38 29.60 12.21
CA THR A 162 4.61 29.83 13.64
C THR A 162 5.45 31.07 13.90
N ALA A 163 6.43 31.41 13.05
CA ALA A 163 7.22 32.62 13.22
C ALA A 163 6.37 33.90 13.08
N SER A 164 5.42 33.94 12.12
CA SER A 164 4.48 35.06 11.98
C SER A 164 3.44 35.15 13.10
N PHE A 165 3.13 34.06 13.81
CA PHE A 165 2.18 34.07 14.93
C PHE A 165 2.76 34.66 16.23
N TRP A 166 4.09 34.78 16.32
CA TRP A 166 4.80 35.34 17.50
C TRP A 166 5.44 36.71 17.23
N GLN A 167 5.30 37.27 16.03
CA GLN A 167 5.85 38.58 15.63
C GLN A 167 4.76 39.62 15.32
N GLY A 168 3.51 39.38 15.75
CA GLY A 168 2.39 40.32 15.65
C GLY A 168 1.77 40.56 17.01
#